data_AF-A0A2C6AC68-F1
#
_entry.id   AF-A0A2C6AC68-F1
#
_cell.length_a   1.000
_cell.length_b   1.000
_cell.length_c   1.000
_cell.angle_alpha   90.00
_cell.angle_beta   90.00
_cell.angle_gamma   90.00
#
_symmetry.space_group_name_H-M   'P 1'
#
loop_
_entity.id
_entity.type
_entity.pdbx_description
1 polymer ?
#
loop_
_entity_poly.entity_id
_entity_poly.type
_entity_poly.pdbx_seq_one_letter_code
_entity_poly.pdbx_strand_id
1 'polypeptide(L)'
;MKYLSAIAWLTTCLTAVAADSLKVPGESPLEFCNANRDHDAIKIEKVDISPNPPKPGKPLLVTFKGEIEKTITRGAYVKVVVKYVIPPGTYNVLANAYTDEDEAISCLKATVNFPRPDLLEEEL
;
A
#
# COMPACT_ATOMS: atom_id res chain seq x y z
N MET A 1 17.79 -62.75 7.38
CA MET A 1 17.50 -61.76 8.43
C MET A 1 17.04 -60.47 7.75
N LYS A 2 15.79 -60.09 8.03
CA LYS A 2 15.04 -58.99 7.42
C LYS A 2 15.55 -57.66 8.00
N TYR A 3 15.98 -56.74 7.16
CA TYR A 3 16.06 -55.32 7.51
C TYR A 3 15.14 -54.59 6.55
N LEU A 4 13.90 -54.38 6.99
CA LEU A 4 12.96 -53.52 6.29
C LEU A 4 13.53 -52.09 6.34
N SER A 5 13.82 -51.54 5.17
CA SER A 5 14.11 -50.12 5.00
C SER A 5 12.82 -49.34 5.26
N ALA A 6 12.73 -48.72 6.43
CA ALA A 6 11.61 -47.88 6.81
C ALA A 6 11.78 -46.52 6.13
N ILE A 7 11.04 -46.33 5.05
CA ILE A 7 10.79 -45.04 4.42
C ILE A 7 9.97 -44.22 5.42
N ALA A 8 10.62 -43.32 6.15
CA ALA A 8 9.93 -42.33 6.97
C ALA A 8 9.66 -41.10 6.09
N TRP A 9 8.38 -40.81 5.92
CA TRP A 9 7.86 -39.80 5.02
C TRP A 9 8.31 -38.43 5.50
N LEU A 10 9.06 -37.71 4.66
CA LEU A 10 9.32 -36.29 4.82
C LEU A 10 7.98 -35.57 4.68
N THR A 11 7.30 -35.37 5.81
CA THR A 11 6.24 -34.37 5.94
C THR A 11 6.91 -33.01 5.80
N THR A 12 7.08 -32.56 4.56
CA THR A 12 7.29 -31.16 4.24
C THR A 12 6.08 -30.40 4.77
N CYS A 13 6.21 -29.86 5.98
CA CYS A 13 5.37 -28.76 6.41
C CYS A 13 5.66 -27.64 5.42
N LEU A 14 4.74 -27.43 4.46
CA LEU A 14 4.76 -26.28 3.58
C LEU A 14 4.65 -25.08 4.52
N THR A 15 5.79 -24.47 4.85
CA THR A 15 5.80 -23.20 5.56
C THR A 15 5.06 -22.24 4.65
N ALA A 16 3.84 -21.86 5.03
CA ALA A 16 3.15 -20.75 4.40
C ALA A 16 3.99 -19.51 4.71
N VAL A 17 4.92 -19.19 3.81
CA VAL A 17 5.58 -17.90 3.78
C VAL A 17 4.45 -16.91 3.60
N ALA A 18 4.17 -16.12 4.64
CA ALA A 18 3.26 -14.99 4.52
C ALA A 18 3.78 -14.17 3.34
N ALA A 19 3.05 -14.17 2.23
CA ALA A 19 3.35 -13.26 1.14
C ALA A 19 3.24 -11.86 1.76
N ASP A 20 4.35 -11.13 1.83
CA ASP A 20 4.37 -9.74 2.26
C ASP A 20 3.46 -8.95 1.32
N SER A 21 2.19 -8.83 1.73
CA SER A 21 1.18 -8.14 0.96
C SER A 21 1.56 -6.67 0.94
N LEU A 22 1.73 -6.13 -0.26
CA LEU A 22 1.99 -4.70 -0.44
C LEU A 22 0.76 -3.86 -0.06
N LYS A 23 -0.41 -4.46 0.16
CA LYS A 23 -1.62 -3.71 0.52
C LYS A 23 -1.43 -3.00 1.87
N VAL A 24 -1.67 -1.70 1.89
CA VAL A 24 -1.74 -0.93 3.14
C VAL A 24 -3.04 -1.30 3.85
N PRO A 25 -3.03 -1.61 5.15
CA PRO A 25 -4.27 -1.89 5.86
C PRO A 25 -5.21 -0.66 5.87
N GLY A 26 -6.52 -0.90 5.93
CA GLY A 26 -7.55 0.15 5.90
C GLY A 26 -8.32 0.20 4.57
N GLU A 27 -9.28 1.14 4.50
CA GLU A 27 -10.18 1.33 3.37
C GLU A 27 -9.58 2.29 2.34
N SER A 28 -8.55 1.85 1.62
CA SER A 28 -7.90 2.64 0.56
C SER A 28 -7.31 1.77 -0.56
N PRO A 29 -7.11 2.32 -1.77
CA PRO A 29 -6.39 1.66 -2.86
C PRO A 29 -4.87 1.77 -2.71
N LEU A 30 -4.37 2.05 -1.50
CA LEU A 30 -2.95 2.29 -1.25
C LEU A 30 -2.19 0.99 -1.07
N GLU A 31 -0.99 0.98 -1.62
CA GLU A 31 0.01 -0.06 -1.47
C GLU A 31 1.34 0.55 -1.04
N PHE A 32 2.12 -0.23 -0.29
CA PHE A 32 3.53 0.03 -0.07
C PHE A 32 4.28 -0.10 -1.38
N CYS A 33 5.33 0.72 -1.54
CA CYS A 33 6.13 0.69 -2.76
C CYS A 33 6.98 -0.58 -2.88
N ASN A 34 7.32 -1.22 -1.75
CA ASN A 34 8.12 -2.43 -1.69
C ASN A 34 7.74 -3.27 -0.44
N ALA A 35 8.21 -4.52 -0.40
CA ALA A 35 7.92 -5.45 0.70
C ALA A 35 8.83 -5.23 1.94
N ASN A 36 10.09 -4.83 1.72
CA ASN A 36 11.04 -4.61 2.80
C ASN A 36 10.88 -3.22 3.44
N ARG A 37 10.28 -3.18 4.62
CA ARG A 37 9.90 -1.95 5.32
C ARG A 37 10.66 -1.74 6.63
N ASP A 38 11.70 -2.53 6.89
CA ASP A 38 12.48 -2.48 8.13
C ASP A 38 13.23 -1.16 8.32
N HIS A 39 13.39 -0.40 7.24
CA HIS A 39 14.05 0.89 7.24
C HIS A 39 13.06 2.06 7.26
N ASP A 40 11.76 1.81 7.13
CA ASP A 40 10.76 2.87 7.22
C ASP A 40 10.82 3.51 8.62
N ALA A 41 10.70 4.82 8.68
CA ALA A 41 10.67 5.56 9.94
C ALA A 41 9.28 5.51 10.61
N ILE A 42 8.27 5.02 9.91
CA ILE A 42 6.88 4.99 10.36
C ILE A 42 6.26 3.63 10.04
N LYS A 43 5.75 2.98 11.09
CA LYS A 43 4.94 1.77 10.96
C LYS A 43 3.49 2.16 10.71
N ILE A 44 3.05 1.99 9.47
CA ILE A 44 1.68 2.29 9.06
C ILE A 44 0.75 1.20 9.59
N GLU A 45 -0.18 1.57 10.47
CA GLU A 45 -1.22 0.67 10.99
C GLU A 45 -2.43 0.63 10.06
N LYS A 46 -2.90 1.77 9.57
CA LYS A 46 -3.97 1.84 8.57
C LYS A 46 -4.04 3.19 7.85
N VAL A 47 -4.60 3.17 6.65
CA VAL A 47 -4.99 4.37 5.90
C VAL A 47 -6.40 4.20 5.32
N ASP A 48 -7.31 5.06 5.76
CA ASP A 48 -8.70 5.11 5.31
C ASP A 48 -8.91 6.34 4.43
N ILE A 49 -9.61 6.17 3.31
CA ILE A 49 -9.97 7.27 2.41
C ILE A 49 -11.49 7.36 2.31
N SER A 50 -12.04 8.58 2.34
CA SER A 50 -13.49 8.79 2.22
C SER A 50 -13.83 10.02 1.35
N PRO A 51 -14.74 9.89 0.37
CA PRO A 51 -15.39 8.65 -0.07
C PRO A 51 -14.40 7.73 -0.81
N ASN A 52 -14.58 6.41 -0.70
CA ASN A 52 -13.82 5.40 -1.44
C ASN A 52 -14.82 4.50 -2.21
N PRO A 53 -14.87 4.53 -3.56
CA PRO A 53 -13.98 5.27 -4.46
C PRO A 53 -14.13 6.80 -4.39
N PRO A 54 -13.08 7.58 -4.70
CA PRO A 54 -13.14 9.04 -4.74
C PRO A 54 -14.23 9.54 -5.71
N LYS A 55 -14.96 10.58 -5.31
CA LYS A 55 -16.06 11.14 -6.11
C LYS A 55 -15.69 12.52 -6.67
N PRO A 56 -15.92 12.78 -7.99
CA PRO A 56 -15.69 14.10 -8.57
C PRO A 56 -16.42 15.21 -7.80
N GLY A 57 -15.75 16.35 -7.62
CA GLY A 57 -16.32 17.53 -6.96
C GLY A 57 -16.54 17.42 -5.45
N LYS A 58 -16.18 16.29 -4.81
CA LYS A 58 -16.24 16.13 -3.34
C LYS A 58 -14.84 16.17 -2.72
N PRO A 59 -14.68 16.77 -1.53
CA PRO A 59 -13.42 16.70 -0.80
C PRO A 59 -13.10 15.24 -0.45
N LEU A 60 -11.82 14.88 -0.56
CA LEU A 60 -11.31 13.56 -0.19
C LEU A 60 -10.66 13.66 1.20
N LEU A 61 -11.20 12.93 2.18
CA LEU A 61 -10.61 12.81 3.51
C LEU A 61 -9.68 11.60 3.54
N VAL A 62 -8.44 11.82 3.98
CA VAL A 62 -7.45 10.76 4.20
C VAL A 62 -7.14 10.69 5.69
N THR A 63 -7.43 9.55 6.30
CA THR A 63 -7.16 9.29 7.72
C THR A 63 -6.02 8.30 7.83
N PHE A 64 -4.91 8.72 8.42
CA PHE A 64 -3.73 7.92 8.63
C PHE A 64 -3.60 7.54 10.11
N LYS A 65 -3.28 6.28 10.41
CA LYS A 65 -2.86 5.83 11.73
C LYS A 65 -1.58 5.02 11.60
N GLY A 66 -0.60 5.32 12.45
CA GLY A 66 0.68 4.64 12.48
C GLY A 66 1.50 5.05 13.69
N GLU A 67 2.61 4.35 13.90
CA GLU A 67 3.58 4.60 14.95
C GLU A 67 4.88 5.12 14.34
N ILE A 68 5.47 6.15 14.96
CA ILE A 68 6.73 6.72 14.52
C ILE A 68 7.86 5.98 15.26
N GLU A 69 8.68 5.26 14.50
CA GLU A 69 9.81 4.48 15.06
C GLU A 69 11.12 5.28 15.04
N LYS A 70 11.23 6.29 14.16
CA LYS A 70 12.39 7.19 14.06
C LYS A 70 11.97 8.65 14.16
N THR A 71 12.76 9.48 14.82
CA THR A 71 12.49 10.90 14.99
C THR A 71 12.33 11.61 13.64
N ILE A 72 11.21 12.31 13.46
CA ILE A 72 10.96 13.20 12.31
C ILE A 72 11.34 14.62 12.71
N THR A 73 12.37 15.16 12.07
CA THR A 73 12.92 16.50 12.33
C THR A 73 12.14 17.59 11.62
N ARG A 74 12.34 18.83 12.07
CA ARG A 74 11.73 20.00 11.44
C ARG A 74 12.33 20.19 10.04
N GLY A 75 11.47 20.19 9.02
CA GLY A 75 11.87 20.33 7.62
C GLY A 75 11.62 19.07 6.80
N ALA A 76 11.29 17.95 7.45
CA ALA A 76 10.75 16.78 6.78
C ALA A 76 9.53 17.13 5.92
N TYR A 77 9.43 16.50 4.75
CA TYR A 77 8.43 16.85 3.74
C TYR A 77 7.91 15.62 3.00
N VAL A 78 6.75 15.77 2.36
CA VAL A 78 6.16 14.73 1.50
C VAL A 78 6.13 15.22 0.07
N LYS A 79 6.73 14.45 -0.83
CA LYS A 79 6.67 14.67 -2.27
C LYS A 79 5.58 13.80 -2.88
N VAL A 80 4.51 14.43 -3.32
CA VAL A 80 3.39 13.77 -4.00
C VAL A 80 3.49 13.99 -5.51
N VAL A 81 3.51 12.90 -6.26
CA VAL A 81 3.48 12.91 -7.73
C VAL A 81 2.20 12.23 -8.18
N VAL A 82 1.37 12.97 -8.91
CA VAL A 82 0.15 12.46 -9.52
C VAL A 82 0.33 12.41 -11.03
N LYS A 83 0.29 11.21 -11.60
CA LYS A 83 0.16 11.02 -13.04
C LYS A 83 -1.34 10.92 -13.35
N TYR A 84 -1.88 11.96 -13.98
CA TYR A 84 -3.29 12.06 -14.31
C TYR A 84 -3.54 11.91 -15.81
N VAL A 85 -4.74 11.46 -16.15
CA VAL A 85 -5.29 11.36 -17.51
C VAL A 85 -6.66 12.02 -17.48
N ILE A 86 -7.12 12.63 -18.58
CA ILE A 86 -8.50 13.16 -18.64
C ILE A 86 -9.45 11.97 -18.45
N PRO A 87 -10.39 11.99 -17.48
CA PRO A 87 -11.35 10.90 -17.29
C PRO A 87 -12.08 10.59 -18.60
N PRO A 88 -12.27 9.30 -18.96
CA PRO A 88 -11.96 8.11 -18.17
C PRO A 88 -10.47 7.73 -18.16
N GLY A 89 -9.98 7.19 -17.06
CA GLY A 89 -8.60 6.70 -17.01
C GLY A 89 -8.09 6.34 -15.62
N THR A 90 -6.90 5.75 -15.60
CA THR A 90 -6.21 5.34 -14.38
C THR A 90 -5.23 6.40 -13.90
N TYR A 91 -5.37 6.79 -12.65
CA TYR A 91 -4.53 7.75 -11.96
C TYR A 91 -3.55 7.00 -11.08
N ASN A 92 -2.27 7.32 -11.24
CA ASN A 92 -1.21 6.74 -10.42
C ASN A 92 -0.64 7.81 -9.51
N VAL A 93 -0.69 7.57 -8.21
CA VAL A 93 -0.18 8.47 -7.18
C VAL A 93 1.03 7.82 -6.54
N LEU A 94 2.13 8.56 -6.45
CA LEU A 94 3.34 8.19 -5.71
C LEU A 94 3.58 9.25 -4.65
N ALA A 95 3.62 8.84 -3.39
CA ALA A 95 3.87 9.71 -2.26
C ALA A 95 5.11 9.20 -1.52
N ASN A 96 6.21 9.96 -1.61
CA ASN A 96 7.44 9.69 -0.88
C ASN A 96 7.58 10.71 0.26
N ALA A 97 7.82 10.23 1.48
CA ALA A 97 8.16 11.06 2.62
C ALA A 97 9.67 11.08 2.81
N TYR A 98 10.22 12.26 3.14
CA TYR A 98 11.65 12.47 3.34
C TYR A 98 11.93 13.27 4.62
N THR A 99 13.12 13.08 5.18
CA THR A 99 13.69 13.96 6.22
C THR A 99 14.07 15.33 5.62
N ASP A 100 14.51 16.25 6.46
CA ASP A 100 15.08 17.53 6.05
C ASP A 100 16.45 17.40 5.32
N GLU A 101 17.08 16.23 5.41
CA GLU A 101 18.33 15.87 4.72
C GLU A 101 18.08 14.98 3.48
N ASP A 102 16.84 14.95 2.97
CA ASP A 102 16.40 14.16 1.80
C ASP A 102 16.49 12.62 1.98
N GLU A 103 16.58 12.13 3.22
CA GLU A 103 16.56 10.68 3.50
C GLU A 103 15.14 10.11 3.47
N ALA A 104 14.93 8.93 2.90
CA ALA A 104 13.61 8.34 2.76
C ALA A 104 13.01 7.87 4.11
N ILE A 105 11.79 8.30 4.40
CA ILE A 105 11.01 7.95 5.60
C ILE A 105 10.03 6.81 5.31
N SER A 106 9.23 6.94 4.25
CA SER A 106 8.26 5.92 3.80
C SER A 106 7.76 6.24 2.40
N CYS A 107 7.23 5.23 1.70
CA CYS A 107 6.69 5.36 0.35
C CYS A 107 5.34 4.65 0.22
N LEU A 108 4.36 5.39 -0.32
CA LEU A 108 3.05 4.88 -0.68
C LEU A 108 2.77 5.11 -2.16
N LYS A 109 2.11 4.14 -2.78
CA LYS A 109 1.59 4.24 -4.14
C LYS A 109 0.09 3.94 -4.14
N ALA A 110 -0.65 4.59 -5.02
CA ALA A 110 -2.07 4.33 -5.24
C ALA A 110 -2.36 4.26 -6.73
N THR A 111 -3.28 3.36 -7.09
CA THR A 111 -3.85 3.27 -8.43
C THR A 111 -5.34 3.45 -8.33
N VAL A 112 -5.89 4.51 -8.93
CA VAL A 112 -7.31 4.81 -8.90
C VAL A 112 -7.85 4.82 -10.31
N ASN A 113 -8.80 3.95 -10.62
CA ASN A 113 -9.48 3.94 -11.91
C ASN A 113 -10.72 4.83 -11.85
N PHE A 114 -10.82 5.80 -12.75
CA PHE A 114 -12.01 6.62 -12.94
C PHE A 114 -12.70 6.17 -14.24
N PRO A 115 -13.74 5.33 -14.15
CA PRO A 115 -14.49 4.90 -15.32
C PRO A 115 -15.29 6.06 -15.91
N ARG A 116 -15.75 5.83 -17.14
CA ARG A 116 -16.60 6.78 -17.86
C ARG A 116 -17.94 6.93 -17.08
N PRO A 117 -18.41 8.15 -16.76
CA PRO A 117 -19.63 8.35 -15.98
C PRO A 117 -20.86 7.65 -16.58
N ASP A 118 -20.90 7.56 -17.91
CA ASP A 118 -21.89 6.93 -18.77
C ASP A 118 -21.91 5.38 -18.72
N LEU A 119 -20.90 4.73 -18.15
CA LEU A 119 -20.86 3.27 -17.97
C LEU A 119 -21.22 2.82 -16.54
N LEU A 120 -21.48 3.76 -15.63
CA LEU A 120 -21.86 3.45 -14.25
C LEU A 120 -23.38 3.26 -14.06
N GLU A 121 -24.18 3.52 -15.11
CA GLU A 121 -25.63 3.29 -15.11
C GLU A 121 -26.04 1.97 -15.80
N GLU A 122 -25.13 1.27 -16.49
CA GLU A 122 -25.43 0.00 -17.17
C GLU A 122 -25.23 -1.26 -16.29
N GLU A 123 -24.74 -1.12 -15.05
CA GLU A 123 -24.57 -2.24 -14.10
C GLU A 123 -25.56 -2.23 -12.92
N LEU A 124 -26.69 -1.51 -13.03
CA LEU A 124 -27.78 -1.52 -12.04
C LEU A 124 -29.11 -1.98 -12.62
#